data_AF-A0A345UC28-F1
#
_entry.id   AF-A0A345UC28-F1
#
_cell.length_a   1.000
_cell.length_b   1.000
_cell.length_c   1.000
_cell.angle_alpha   90.00
_cell.angle_beta   90.00
_cell.angle_gamma   90.00
#
_symmetry.space_group_name_H-M   'P 1'
#
loop_
_entity.id
_entity.type
_entity.pdbx_description
1 polymer ?
#
loop_
_entity_poly.entity_id
_entity_poly.type
_entity_poly.pdbx_seq_one_letter_code
_entity_poly.pdbx_strand_id
1 'polypeptide(L)'
;MRCIRGITIYGFGINKNIFETNIINLTIVIGTVVFYGRLSILGDLLKNRRETIIKNIQDLDNKIRNSEEVLRLATSNLEAAKINSEEIREQGTTLFAIRSFQTSKTLESIIDEDIKRLKSVNVNKKTEEKNPLKLCLQLNLIAFKKAVEKITKSLNPKIHKKIVSRKIDKLSPRKLMRKKY
;
A
#
# COMPACT_ATOMS: atom_id res chain seq x y z
N MET A 1 55.17 -108.46 -55.27
CA MET A 1 55.49 -107.75 -54.01
C MET A 1 54.72 -106.43 -54.00
N ARG A 2 53.85 -106.27 -53.00
CA ARG A 2 53.25 -105.02 -52.48
C ARG A 2 52.27 -104.20 -53.36
N CYS A 3 51.02 -104.23 -52.86
CA CYS A 3 49.99 -103.19 -52.79
C CYS A 3 50.36 -101.76 -53.21
N ILE A 4 49.43 -101.04 -53.85
CA ILE A 4 48.76 -99.87 -53.26
C ILE A 4 47.30 -99.81 -53.78
N ARG A 5 46.35 -99.62 -52.85
CA ARG A 5 44.92 -99.40 -53.07
C ARG A 5 44.71 -98.01 -53.69
N GLY A 6 44.04 -97.93 -54.84
CA GLY A 6 43.49 -96.68 -55.35
C GLY A 6 42.20 -96.34 -54.60
N ILE A 7 42.24 -95.28 -53.81
CA ILE A 7 41.05 -94.67 -53.20
C ILE A 7 40.37 -93.82 -54.27
N THR A 8 39.18 -94.22 -54.73
CA THR A 8 38.33 -93.35 -55.54
C THR A 8 37.72 -92.30 -54.62
N ILE A 9 38.14 -91.05 -54.79
CA ILE A 9 37.59 -89.89 -54.08
C ILE A 9 36.17 -89.69 -54.62
N TYR A 10 35.17 -89.75 -53.75
CA TYR A 10 33.80 -89.37 -54.08
C TYR A 10 33.80 -87.93 -54.57
N GLY A 11 33.75 -87.75 -55.89
CA GLY A 11 33.64 -86.44 -56.52
C GLY A 11 32.33 -85.80 -56.10
N PHE A 12 32.41 -84.65 -55.43
CA PHE A 12 31.27 -83.78 -55.20
C PHE A 12 30.74 -83.34 -56.57
N GLY A 13 29.67 -83.98 -57.04
CA GLY A 13 28.95 -83.52 -58.24
C GLY A 13 28.23 -82.22 -57.91
N ILE A 14 28.71 -81.10 -58.46
CA ILE A 14 28.08 -79.79 -58.29
C ILE A 14 26.76 -79.80 -59.08
N ASN A 15 25.64 -80.04 -58.40
CA ASN A 15 24.32 -80.01 -59.03
C ASN A 15 23.92 -78.55 -59.29
N LYS A 16 24.16 -78.06 -60.51
CA LYS A 16 23.83 -76.69 -60.94
C LYS A 16 22.35 -76.33 -60.78
N ASN A 17 21.46 -77.31 -60.64
CA ASN A 17 20.04 -77.07 -60.36
C ASN A 17 19.78 -76.24 -59.09
N ILE A 18 20.64 -76.38 -58.06
CA ILE A 18 20.52 -75.61 -56.80
C ILE A 18 21.01 -74.17 -56.99
N PHE A 19 22.06 -73.98 -57.79
CA PHE A 19 22.66 -72.66 -58.04
C PHE A 19 21.85 -71.82 -59.02
N GLU A 20 21.22 -72.45 -60.01
CA GLU A 20 20.61 -71.71 -61.10
C GLU A 20 19.19 -71.24 -60.75
N THR A 21 18.35 -72.07 -60.14
CA THR A 21 16.95 -71.66 -59.87
C THR A 21 16.76 -71.01 -58.50
N ASN A 22 17.44 -71.51 -57.45
CA ASN A 22 17.23 -71.02 -56.08
C ASN A 22 18.01 -69.72 -55.82
N ILE A 23 19.27 -69.63 -56.27
CA ILE A 23 20.09 -68.41 -56.06
C ILE A 23 19.56 -67.26 -56.91
N ILE A 24 19.15 -67.47 -58.16
CA ILE A 24 18.62 -66.39 -59.00
C ILE A 24 17.37 -65.77 -58.35
N ASN A 25 16.42 -66.58 -57.86
CA ASN A 25 15.24 -66.07 -57.17
C ASN A 25 15.60 -65.34 -55.86
N LEU A 26 16.50 -65.91 -55.05
CA LEU A 26 16.92 -65.30 -53.79
C LEU A 26 17.68 -63.98 -54.00
N THR A 27 18.54 -63.89 -55.02
CA THR A 27 19.27 -62.66 -55.36
C THR A 27 18.31 -61.55 -55.78
N ILE A 28 17.26 -61.86 -56.56
CA ILE A 28 16.24 -60.88 -56.96
C ILE A 28 15.47 -60.36 -55.74
N VAL A 29 15.08 -61.24 -54.83
CA VAL A 29 14.36 -60.87 -53.60
C VAL A 29 15.25 -60.03 -52.68
N ILE A 30 16.51 -60.45 -52.44
CA ILE A 30 17.46 -59.70 -51.62
C ILE A 30 17.76 -58.33 -52.25
N GLY A 31 17.98 -58.27 -53.56
CA GLY A 31 18.21 -57.01 -54.28
C GLY A 31 17.06 -56.03 -54.10
N THR A 32 15.82 -56.52 -54.25
CA THR A 32 14.60 -55.72 -54.05
C THR A 32 14.49 -55.21 -52.61
N VAL A 33 14.68 -56.07 -51.61
CA VAL A 33 14.58 -55.71 -50.18
C VAL A 33 15.67 -54.72 -49.78
N VAL A 34 16.90 -54.89 -50.26
CA VAL A 34 18.00 -53.98 -49.95
C VAL A 34 17.78 -52.61 -50.61
N PHE A 35 17.32 -52.60 -51.87
CA PHE A 35 17.07 -51.36 -52.61
C PHE A 35 15.99 -50.50 -51.94
N TYR A 36 14.81 -51.07 -51.66
CA TYR A 36 13.72 -50.33 -51.03
C TYR A 36 13.93 -50.12 -49.52
N GLY A 37 14.50 -51.11 -48.83
CA GLY A 37 14.69 -51.06 -47.38
C GLY A 37 15.75 -50.05 -46.96
N ARG A 38 16.96 -50.14 -47.52
CA ARG A 38 18.05 -49.22 -47.12
C ARG A 38 17.86 -47.80 -47.62
N LEU A 39 17.40 -47.63 -48.86
CA LEU A 39 17.42 -46.33 -49.52
C LEU A 39 16.26 -45.44 -49.07
N SER A 40 15.05 -45.98 -48.92
CA SER A 40 13.87 -45.17 -48.63
C SER A 40 13.49 -45.11 -47.15
N ILE A 41 13.53 -46.24 -46.43
CA ILE A 41 12.97 -46.28 -45.07
C ILE A 41 14.04 -46.01 -44.01
N LEU A 42 15.16 -46.73 -44.07
CA LEU A 42 16.24 -46.57 -43.08
C LEU A 42 17.01 -45.26 -43.26
N GLY A 43 17.24 -44.83 -44.51
CA GLY A 43 17.91 -43.57 -44.82
C GLY A 43 17.17 -42.35 -44.26
N ASP A 44 15.87 -42.24 -44.55
CA ASP A 44 15.04 -41.13 -44.07
C ASP A 44 14.86 -41.13 -42.55
N LEU A 45 14.70 -42.30 -41.93
CA LEU A 45 14.59 -42.40 -40.47
C LEU A 45 15.88 -41.92 -39.78
N LEU A 46 17.05 -42.36 -40.25
CA LEU A 46 18.35 -41.95 -39.70
C LEU A 46 18.61 -40.46 -39.94
N LYS A 47 18.27 -39.95 -41.12
CA LYS A 47 18.38 -38.53 -41.45
C LYS A 47 17.48 -37.68 -40.54
N ASN A 48 16.22 -38.05 -40.38
CA ASN A 48 15.27 -37.38 -39.50
C ASN A 48 15.74 -37.38 -38.04
N ARG A 49 16.25 -38.52 -37.55
CA ARG A 49 16.82 -38.61 -36.20
C ARG A 49 18.02 -37.70 -36.03
N ARG A 50 18.94 -37.69 -37.00
CA ARG A 50 20.12 -36.80 -36.98
C ARG A 50 19.70 -35.33 -36.97
N GLU A 51 18.79 -34.93 -37.86
CA GLU A 51 18.31 -33.54 -37.92
C GLU A 51 17.59 -33.13 -36.62
N THR A 52 16.81 -34.03 -36.03
CA THR A 52 16.13 -33.78 -34.74
C THR A 52 17.15 -33.56 -33.62
N ILE A 53 18.20 -34.38 -33.55
CA ILE A 53 19.25 -34.22 -32.54
C ILE A 53 19.97 -32.87 -32.72
N ILE A 54 20.33 -32.51 -33.95
CA ILE A 54 21.00 -31.23 -34.24
C ILE A 54 20.09 -30.06 -33.84
N LYS A 55 18.81 -30.10 -34.22
CA LYS A 55 17.83 -29.07 -33.83
C LYS A 55 17.67 -28.97 -32.32
N ASN A 56 17.58 -30.09 -31.61
CA ASN A 56 17.47 -30.09 -30.16
C ASN A 56 18.71 -29.49 -29.49
N ILE A 57 19.91 -29.79 -29.99
CA ILE A 57 21.15 -29.20 -29.45
C ILE A 57 21.15 -27.69 -29.68
N GLN A 58 20.80 -27.23 -30.89
CA GLN A 58 20.70 -25.80 -31.19
C GLN A 58 19.64 -25.08 -30.35
N ASP A 59 18.50 -25.71 -30.09
CA ASP A 59 17.45 -25.16 -29.24
C ASP A 59 17.90 -25.07 -27.77
N LEU A 60 18.58 -26.11 -27.27
CA LEU A 60 19.17 -26.11 -25.93
C LEU A 60 20.22 -25.02 -25.78
N ASP A 61 21.13 -24.86 -26.75
CA ASP A 61 22.14 -23.80 -26.73
C ASP A 61 21.50 -22.41 -26.70
N ASN A 62 20.48 -22.18 -27.54
CA ASN A 62 19.74 -20.92 -27.54
C ASN A 62 19.03 -20.69 -26.20
N LYS A 63 18.42 -21.72 -25.62
CA LYS A 63 17.74 -21.63 -24.33
C LYS A 63 18.72 -21.33 -23.19
N ILE A 64 19.91 -21.94 -23.21
CA ILE A 64 20.97 -21.65 -22.24
C ILE A 64 21.39 -20.19 -22.35
N ARG A 65 21.72 -19.72 -23.56
CA ARG A 65 22.12 -18.32 -23.79
C ARG A 65 21.05 -17.32 -23.34
N ASN A 66 19.78 -17.58 -23.67
CA ASN A 66 18.68 -16.73 -23.24
C ASN A 66 18.53 -16.73 -21.70
N SER A 67 18.70 -17.89 -21.06
CA SER A 67 18.62 -18.01 -19.60
C SER A 67 19.77 -17.29 -18.90
N GLU A 68 20.98 -17.34 -19.47
CA GLU A 68 22.14 -16.59 -18.98
C GLU A 68 21.93 -15.07 -19.11
N GLU A 69 21.35 -14.61 -20.21
CA GLU A 69 21.01 -13.19 -20.39
C GLU A 69 19.96 -12.73 -19.39
N VAL A 70 18.88 -13.51 -19.21
CA VAL A 70 17.84 -13.23 -18.21
C VAL A 70 18.43 -13.20 -16.81
N LEU A 71 19.32 -14.15 -16.48
CA LEU A 71 20.00 -14.17 -15.19
C LEU A 71 20.85 -12.91 -15.00
N ARG A 72 21.64 -12.52 -16.00
CA ARG A 72 22.49 -11.31 -15.95
C ARG A 72 21.66 -10.03 -15.77
N LEU A 73 20.52 -9.93 -16.46
CA LEU A 73 19.60 -8.80 -16.29
C LEU A 73 18.97 -8.80 -14.90
N ALA A 74 18.53 -9.96 -14.40
CA ALA A 74 17.94 -10.09 -13.08
C ALA A 74 18.95 -9.75 -11.97
N THR A 75 20.21 -10.17 -12.09
CA THR A 75 21.27 -9.83 -11.11
C THR A 75 21.57 -8.34 -11.14
N SER A 76 21.69 -7.73 -12.31
CA SER A 76 21.90 -6.28 -12.45
C SER A 76 20.74 -5.48 -11.84
N ASN A 77 19.49 -5.88 -12.11
CA ASN A 77 18.32 -5.25 -11.52
C ASN A 77 18.29 -5.40 -9.99
N LEU A 78 18.70 -6.55 -9.47
CA LEU A 78 18.78 -6.80 -8.04
C LEU A 78 19.85 -5.94 -7.35
N GLU A 79 21.01 -5.76 -7.99
CA GLU A 79 22.06 -4.84 -7.50
C GLU A 79 21.56 -3.39 -7.49
N ALA A 80 20.94 -2.93 -8.58
CA ALA A 80 20.35 -1.59 -8.64
C ALA A 80 19.27 -1.38 -7.57
N ALA A 81 18.39 -2.36 -7.37
CA ALA A 81 17.35 -2.31 -6.35
C ALA A 81 17.91 -2.26 -4.92
N LYS A 82 19.01 -2.99 -4.66
CA LYS A 82 19.72 -2.93 -3.36
C LYS A 82 20.29 -1.54 -3.09
N ILE A 83 20.99 -0.96 -4.07
CA ILE A 83 21.57 0.39 -3.95
C ILE A 83 20.46 1.41 -3.67
N ASN A 84 19.38 1.38 -4.47
CA ASN A 84 18.24 2.28 -4.27
C ASN A 84 17.57 2.08 -2.90
N SER A 85 17.47 0.84 -2.43
CA SER A 85 16.90 0.55 -1.10
C SER A 85 17.79 1.07 0.03
N GLU A 86 19.11 0.98 -0.11
CA GLU A 86 20.06 1.53 0.87
C GLU A 86 20.00 3.06 0.89
N GLU A 87 19.95 3.70 -0.28
CA GLU A 87 19.78 5.14 -0.42
C GLU A 87 18.47 5.61 0.23
N ILE A 88 17.34 4.96 -0.07
CA ILE A 88 16.05 5.28 0.55
C ILE A 88 16.09 5.11 2.07
N ARG A 89 16.80 4.10 2.57
CA ARG A 89 16.96 3.87 4.01
C ARG A 89 17.73 5.01 4.68
N GLU A 90 18.83 5.46 4.06
CA GLU A 90 19.64 6.58 4.57
C GLU A 90 18.91 7.92 4.47
N GLN A 91 18.24 8.18 3.35
CA GLN A 91 17.39 9.37 3.19
C GLN A 91 16.21 9.34 4.17
N GLY A 92 15.63 8.17 4.42
CA GLY A 92 14.52 7.98 5.35
C GLY A 92 14.91 8.30 6.80
N THR A 93 16.06 7.82 7.27
CA THR A 93 16.52 8.09 8.65
C THR A 93 16.86 9.56 8.86
N THR A 94 17.56 10.18 7.91
CA THR A 94 17.92 11.61 7.96
C THR A 94 16.67 12.49 7.92
N LEU A 95 15.75 12.23 6.98
CA LEU A 95 14.51 12.98 6.86
C LEU A 95 13.60 12.80 8.08
N PHE A 96 13.55 11.60 8.66
CA PHE A 96 12.83 11.33 9.90
C PHE A 96 13.40 12.12 11.08
N ALA A 97 14.74 12.16 11.22
CA ALA A 97 15.39 12.93 12.28
C ALA A 97 15.11 14.44 12.12
N ILE A 98 15.21 14.97 10.91
CA ILE A 98 14.94 16.39 10.63
C ILE A 98 13.46 16.71 10.90
N ARG A 99 12.53 15.89 10.39
CA ARG A 99 11.09 16.13 10.61
C ARG A 99 10.68 15.99 12.06
N SER A 100 11.20 15.01 12.79
CA SER A 100 10.87 14.84 14.20
C SER A 100 11.34 16.05 15.02
N PHE A 101 12.58 16.51 14.80
CA PHE A 101 13.09 17.72 15.41
C PHE A 101 12.25 18.96 15.08
N GLN A 102 11.93 19.18 13.79
CA GLN A 102 11.11 20.30 13.35
C GLN A 102 9.71 20.26 13.97
N THR A 103 9.09 19.07 13.99
CA THR A 103 7.74 18.88 14.55
C THR A 103 7.73 19.20 16.04
N SER A 104 8.70 18.68 16.80
CA SER A 104 8.85 18.99 18.23
C SER A 104 8.97 20.49 18.46
N LYS A 105 9.84 21.18 17.71
CA LYS A 105 10.03 22.63 17.83
C LYS A 105 8.77 23.42 17.48
N THR A 106 8.05 23.02 16.43
CA THR A 106 6.77 23.68 16.07
C THR A 106 5.70 23.45 17.13
N LEU A 107 5.64 22.25 17.71
CA LEU A 107 4.68 21.91 18.75
C LEU A 107 4.96 22.71 20.01
N GLU A 108 6.22 22.84 20.43
CA GLU A 108 6.62 23.69 21.54
C GLU A 108 6.20 25.15 21.32
N SER A 109 6.45 25.70 20.12
CA SER A 109 6.03 27.06 19.78
C SER A 109 4.51 27.26 19.86
N ILE A 110 3.73 26.28 19.38
CA ILE A 110 2.26 26.33 19.44
C ILE A 110 1.78 26.27 20.88
N ILE A 111 2.36 25.38 21.70
CA ILE A 111 2.03 25.26 23.12
C ILE A 111 2.33 26.57 23.86
N ASP A 112 3.48 27.19 23.61
CA ASP A 112 3.85 28.46 24.23
C ASP A 112 2.91 29.60 23.85
N GLU A 113 2.52 29.69 22.57
CA GLU A 113 1.54 30.66 22.10
C GLU A 113 0.17 30.42 22.78
N ASP A 114 -0.28 29.18 22.87
CA ASP A 114 -1.56 28.85 23.47
C ASP A 114 -1.59 29.13 24.97
N ILE A 115 -0.49 28.86 25.68
CA ILE A 115 -0.32 29.26 27.09
C ILE A 115 -0.43 30.78 27.26
N LYS A 116 0.21 31.57 26.39
CA LYS A 116 0.13 33.04 26.43
C LYS A 116 -1.30 33.51 26.17
N ARG A 117 -1.97 32.94 25.16
CA ARG A 117 -3.36 33.24 24.82
C ARG A 117 -4.29 32.92 26.00
N LEU A 118 -4.20 31.73 26.58
CA LEU A 118 -5.00 31.32 27.74
C LEU A 118 -4.76 32.21 28.96
N LYS A 119 -3.51 32.59 29.23
CA LYS A 119 -3.19 33.56 30.30
C LYS A 119 -3.87 34.90 30.04
N SER A 120 -3.79 35.43 28.81
CA SER A 120 -4.44 36.72 28.46
C SER A 120 -5.96 36.65 28.60
N VAL A 121 -6.60 35.57 28.13
CA VAL A 121 -8.04 35.36 28.26
C VAL A 121 -8.46 35.27 29.72
N ASN A 122 -7.69 34.57 30.56
CA ASN A 122 -7.98 34.46 31.99
C ASN A 122 -7.81 35.81 32.72
N VAL A 123 -6.80 36.61 32.36
CA VAL A 123 -6.63 37.97 32.89
C VAL A 123 -7.80 38.87 32.49
N ASN A 124 -8.21 38.82 31.23
CA ASN A 124 -9.36 39.58 30.73
C ASN A 124 -10.65 39.18 31.45
N LYS A 125 -10.91 37.87 31.58
CA LYS A 125 -12.07 37.35 32.31
C LYS A 125 -12.08 37.77 33.77
N LYS A 126 -10.94 37.67 34.48
CA LYS A 126 -10.82 38.15 35.87
C LYS A 126 -11.06 39.66 35.99
N THR A 127 -10.66 40.44 34.99
CA THR A 127 -10.89 41.89 34.97
C THR A 127 -12.36 42.21 34.71
N GLU A 128 -13.02 41.46 33.83
CA GLU A 128 -14.44 41.60 33.55
C GLU A 128 -15.33 41.21 34.73
N GLU A 129 -15.01 40.10 35.42
CA GLU A 129 -15.72 39.65 36.63
C GLU A 129 -15.55 40.63 37.79
N LYS A 130 -14.39 41.30 37.86
CA LYS A 130 -14.10 42.35 38.85
C LYS A 130 -14.64 43.72 38.48
N ASN A 131 -15.39 43.87 37.39
CA ASN A 131 -15.93 45.17 37.01
C ASN A 131 -16.90 45.68 38.11
N PRO A 132 -16.50 46.71 38.90
CA PRO A 132 -17.28 47.14 40.06
C PRO A 132 -18.65 47.68 39.65
N LEU A 133 -18.80 48.14 38.41
CA LEU A 133 -20.05 48.63 37.87
C LEU A 133 -21.09 47.52 37.69
N LYS A 134 -20.69 46.36 37.14
CA LYS A 134 -21.59 45.20 36.98
C LYS A 134 -22.07 44.70 38.35
N LEU A 135 -21.16 44.62 39.32
CA LEU A 135 -21.48 44.19 40.68
C LEU A 135 -22.42 45.17 41.40
N CYS A 136 -22.15 46.48 41.28
CA CYS A 136 -23.00 47.53 41.85
C CYS A 136 -24.42 47.53 41.26
N LEU A 137 -24.55 47.33 39.94
CA LEU A 137 -25.85 47.23 39.27
C LEU A 137 -26.66 46.01 39.76
N GLN A 138 -26.01 44.84 39.86
CA GLN A 138 -26.66 43.64 40.38
C GLN A 138 -27.10 43.80 41.85
N LEU A 139 -26.24 44.38 42.69
CA LEU A 139 -26.57 44.67 44.09
C LEU A 139 -27.75 45.63 44.20
N ASN A 140 -27.76 46.70 43.41
CA ASN A 140 -28.88 47.64 43.37
C ASN A 140 -30.19 46.98 42.97
N LEU A 141 -30.18 46.12 41.94
CA LEU A 141 -31.37 45.38 41.51
C LEU A 141 -31.91 44.46 42.61
N ILE A 142 -31.03 43.72 43.30
CA ILE A 142 -31.41 42.83 44.40
C ILE A 142 -31.98 43.64 45.58
N ALA A 143 -31.32 44.74 45.95
CA ALA A 143 -31.78 45.63 47.01
C ALA A 143 -33.14 46.26 46.68
N PHE A 144 -33.33 46.71 45.43
CA PHE A 144 -34.59 47.28 44.96
C PHE A 144 -35.71 46.23 44.96
N LYS A 145 -35.46 45.02 44.44
CA LYS A 145 -36.42 43.91 44.47
C LYS A 145 -36.86 43.58 45.89
N LYS A 146 -35.91 43.48 46.83
CA LYS A 146 -36.19 43.20 48.26
C LYS A 146 -36.97 44.33 48.94
N ALA A 147 -36.69 45.59 48.58
CA ALA A 147 -37.43 46.74 49.07
C ALA A 147 -38.88 46.73 48.57
N VAL A 148 -39.10 46.48 47.28
CA VAL A 148 -40.45 46.35 46.68
C VAL A 148 -41.22 45.20 47.32
N GLU A 149 -40.60 44.04 47.49
CA GLU A 149 -41.24 42.89 48.13
C GLU A 149 -41.64 43.18 49.58
N LYS A 150 -40.74 43.83 50.35
CA LYS A 150 -41.03 44.24 51.74
C LYS A 150 -42.16 45.27 51.81
N ILE A 151 -42.17 46.24 50.90
CA ILE A 151 -43.25 47.24 50.81
C ILE A 151 -44.57 46.56 50.47
N THR A 152 -44.57 45.64 49.50
CA THR A 152 -45.76 44.91 49.05
C THR A 152 -46.34 44.06 50.18
N LYS A 153 -45.49 43.34 50.93
CA LYS A 153 -45.91 42.53 52.10
C LYS A 153 -46.40 43.37 53.28
N SER A 154 -45.84 44.57 53.47
CA SER A 154 -46.18 45.47 54.57
C SER A 154 -47.30 46.46 54.23
N LEU A 155 -47.91 46.38 53.04
CA LEU A 155 -48.89 47.36 52.56
C LEU A 155 -50.25 47.15 53.23
N ASN A 156 -50.57 48.01 54.21
CA ASN A 156 -51.86 48.05 54.91
C ASN A 156 -52.67 49.30 54.46
N PRO A 157 -54.02 49.23 54.38
CA PRO A 157 -54.89 50.38 54.09
C PRO A 157 -54.54 51.68 54.85
N LYS A 158 -54.10 51.58 56.12
CA LYS A 158 -53.65 52.74 56.92
C LYS A 158 -52.39 53.39 56.37
N ILE A 159 -51.42 52.59 55.92
CA ILE A 159 -50.16 53.06 55.32
C ILE A 159 -50.43 53.64 53.93
N HIS A 160 -51.29 53.00 53.14
CA HIS A 160 -51.68 53.48 51.82
C HIS A 160 -52.33 54.87 51.89
N LYS A 161 -53.30 55.06 52.79
CA LYS A 161 -53.94 56.38 53.03
C LYS A 161 -52.91 57.44 53.42
N LYS A 162 -51.97 57.11 54.32
CA LYS A 162 -50.88 58.03 54.75
C LYS A 162 -49.94 58.41 53.60
N ILE A 163 -49.60 57.47 52.70
CA ILE A 163 -48.77 57.74 51.53
C ILE A 163 -49.52 58.65 50.54
N VAL A 164 -50.79 58.34 50.25
CA VAL A 164 -51.64 59.13 49.36
C VAL A 164 -51.80 60.56 49.89
N SER A 165 -52.13 60.72 51.17
CA SER A 165 -52.22 62.06 51.80
C SER A 165 -50.91 62.83 51.72
N ARG A 166 -49.75 62.19 51.94
CA ARG A 166 -48.43 62.84 51.79
C ARG A 166 -48.12 63.24 50.34
N LYS A 167 -48.53 62.44 49.35
CA LYS A 167 -48.37 62.79 47.93
C LYS A 167 -49.27 63.96 47.55
N ILE A 168 -50.54 63.95 47.97
CA ILE A 168 -51.47 65.05 47.77
C ILE A 168 -50.93 66.33 48.43
N ASP A 169 -50.38 66.25 49.64
CA ASP A 169 -49.74 67.39 50.32
C ASP A 169 -48.51 67.94 49.59
N LYS A 170 -47.73 67.07 48.92
CA LYS A 170 -46.57 67.50 48.11
C LYS A 170 -46.99 68.11 46.78
N LEU A 171 -48.11 67.66 46.20
CA LEU A 171 -48.67 68.14 44.93
C LEU A 171 -49.65 69.30 45.11
N SER A 172 -50.05 69.60 46.35
CA SER A 172 -50.95 70.70 46.67
C SER A 172 -50.31 72.05 46.26
N PRO A 173 -51.04 72.91 45.52
CA PRO A 173 -50.52 74.20 45.02
C PRO A 173 -49.89 75.10 46.09
N ARG A 174 -50.29 74.95 47.37
CA ARG A 174 -49.74 75.71 48.51
C ARG A 174 -48.24 75.52 48.74
N LYS A 175 -47.63 74.39 48.34
CA LYS A 175 -46.19 74.14 48.53
C LYS A 175 -45.34 74.38 47.28
N LEU A 176 -45.92 74.32 46.09
CA LEU A 176 -45.23 74.64 44.83
C LEU A 176 -44.98 76.16 44.69
N MET A 177 -45.82 77.00 45.32
CA MET A 177 -45.64 78.46 45.38
C MET A 177 -44.56 78.93 46.37
N ARG A 178 -43.95 78.04 47.17
CA ARG A 178 -42.92 78.40 48.18
C ARG A 178 -41.48 78.07 47.76
N LYS A 179 -41.27 77.67 46.50
CA LYS A 179 -39.95 77.27 45.97
C LYS A 179 -39.53 78.06 44.71
N LYS A 180 -40.21 79.16 44.40
CA LYS A 180 -39.72 80.22 43.52
C LYS A 180 -39.25 81.37 44.42
N TYR A 181 -37.97 81.34 44.75
CA TYR A 181 -37.03 82.37 45.23
C TYR A 181 -35.91 81.61 45.95
#